data_AF-A0A355DGR6-F1
#
_entry.id   AF-A0A355DGR6-F1
#
_cell.length_a   1.000
_cell.length_b   1.000
_cell.length_c   1.000
_cell.angle_alpha   90.00
_cell.angle_beta   90.00
_cell.angle_gamma   90.00
#
_symmetry.space_group_name_H-M   'P 1'
#
loop_
_entity.id
_entity.type
_entity.pdbx_description
1 polymer ?
#
loop_
_entity_poly.entity_id
_entity_poly.type
_entity_poly.pdbx_seq_one_letter_code
_entity_poly.pdbx_strand_id
1 'polypeptide(L)'
;GAVRAGIGIPTVFNVLGPLSHPGGVKRQVIGTIDPALADRMIEVLRARSSVHTWVVTGDGALDEIATTGPTRVVELRDDTVTTWELDP
;
A
#
# COMPACT_ATOMS: atom_id res chain seq x y z
N GLY A 1 -19.86 -10.96 1.37
CA GLY A 1 -20.72 -10.39 0.32
C GLY A 1 -20.67 -11.29 -0.90
N ALA A 2 -21.80 -11.92 -1.24
CA ALA A 2 -21.88 -13.02 -2.21
C ALA A 2 -21.37 -12.67 -3.63
N VAL A 3 -21.29 -11.38 -3.97
CA VAL A 3 -20.84 -10.90 -5.29
C VAL A 3 -19.32 -11.08 -5.51
N ARG A 4 -18.46 -10.89 -4.49
CA ARG A 4 -17.00 -11.00 -4.67
C ARG A 4 -16.52 -12.45 -4.89
N ALA A 5 -17.14 -13.40 -4.20
CA ALA A 5 -16.72 -14.81 -4.26
C ALA A 5 -16.92 -15.42 -5.66
N GLY A 6 -17.87 -14.91 -6.45
CA GLY A 6 -18.13 -15.37 -7.81
C GLY A 6 -17.29 -14.69 -8.90
N ILE A 7 -16.55 -13.62 -8.59
CA ILE A 7 -15.85 -12.81 -9.61
C ILE A 7 -14.41 -13.29 -9.84
N GLY A 8 -13.78 -13.99 -8.88
CA GLY A 8 -12.50 -14.70 -9.08
C GLY A 8 -11.27 -13.85 -9.45
N ILE A 9 -11.44 -12.55 -9.70
CA ILE A 9 -10.38 -11.61 -10.09
C ILE A 9 -10.18 -10.52 -9.03
N PRO A 10 -8.96 -9.96 -8.89
CA PRO A 10 -8.71 -8.81 -8.04
C PRO A 10 -9.60 -7.63 -8.43
N THR A 11 -10.21 -6.96 -7.44
CA THR A 11 -11.07 -5.78 -7.67
C THR A 11 -10.62 -4.61 -6.80
N VAL A 12 -11.01 -3.38 -7.16
CA VAL A 12 -10.74 -2.14 -6.37
C VAL A 12 -11.04 -2.30 -4.87
N PHE A 13 -12.06 -3.08 -4.62
CA PHE A 13 -12.60 -3.52 -3.36
C PHE A 13 -11.61 -4.27 -2.44
N ASN A 14 -10.55 -4.90 -2.98
CA ASN A 14 -9.48 -5.51 -2.19
C ASN A 14 -8.50 -4.47 -1.63
N VAL A 15 -8.41 -3.30 -2.27
CA VAL A 15 -7.50 -2.21 -1.89
C VAL A 15 -8.20 -1.19 -0.98
N LEU A 16 -9.54 -1.15 -0.99
CA LEU A 16 -10.33 -0.22 -0.18
C LEU A 16 -10.22 -0.46 1.33
N GLY A 17 -9.87 -1.68 1.76
CA GLY A 17 -9.78 -2.04 3.18
C GLY A 17 -8.77 -1.18 3.94
N PRO A 18 -7.48 -1.24 3.59
CA PRO A 18 -6.44 -0.41 4.20
C PRO A 18 -6.71 1.08 4.04
N LEU A 19 -7.21 1.49 2.87
CA LEU A 19 -7.47 2.90 2.60
C LEU A 19 -8.60 3.44 3.49
N SER A 20 -9.63 2.65 3.81
CA SER A 20 -10.86 3.12 4.46
C SER A 20 -10.97 2.81 5.96
N HIS A 21 -9.84 2.69 6.65
CA HIS A 21 -9.81 2.37 8.08
C HIS A 21 -10.65 3.38 8.91
N PRO A 22 -11.67 2.92 9.67
CA PRO A 22 -12.63 3.80 10.35
C PRO A 22 -12.01 4.63 11.49
N GLY A 23 -10.88 4.16 12.05
CA GLY A 23 -10.11 4.88 13.08
C GLY A 23 -9.31 6.08 12.58
N GLY A 24 -9.35 6.44 11.29
CA GLY A 24 -8.70 7.65 10.79
C GLY A 24 -7.17 7.65 10.96
N VAL A 25 -6.54 6.48 10.77
CA VAL A 25 -5.10 6.28 10.98
C VAL A 25 -4.29 7.26 10.12
N LYS A 26 -3.38 7.99 10.78
CA LYS A 26 -2.52 9.01 10.15
C LYS A 26 -1.10 8.53 9.89
N ARG A 27 -0.73 7.37 10.45
CA ARG A 27 0.57 6.74 10.29
C ARG A 27 0.41 5.23 10.12
N GLN A 28 0.89 4.69 9.00
CA GLN A 28 0.67 3.28 8.67
C GLN A 28 1.68 2.75 7.66
N VAL A 29 1.80 1.42 7.60
CA VAL A 29 2.50 0.68 6.54
C VAL A 29 1.44 -0.19 5.87
N ILE A 30 1.38 -0.17 4.54
CA ILE A 30 0.40 -0.93 3.76
C ILE A 30 1.13 -1.77 2.73
N GLY A 31 0.72 -3.02 2.63
CA GLY A 31 1.19 -3.99 1.66
C GLY A 31 0.52 -3.94 0.30
N THR A 32 1.28 -4.12 -0.77
CA THR A 32 0.73 -4.55 -2.05
C THR A 32 1.74 -5.30 -2.91
N ILE A 33 1.23 -6.27 -3.68
CA ILE A 33 2.03 -7.05 -4.64
C ILE A 33 2.26 -6.32 -5.97
N ASP A 34 1.55 -5.21 -6.22
CA ASP A 34 1.60 -4.45 -7.48
C ASP A 34 2.24 -3.07 -7.25
N PRO A 35 3.45 -2.81 -7.77
CA PRO A 35 4.13 -1.53 -7.62
C PRO A 35 3.35 -0.34 -8.18
N ALA A 36 2.61 -0.52 -9.29
CA ALA A 36 1.82 0.54 -9.88
C ALA A 36 0.58 0.86 -9.02
N LEU A 37 0.04 -0.14 -8.32
CA LEU A 37 -0.98 0.07 -7.32
C LEU A 37 -0.43 0.80 -6.09
N ALA A 38 0.80 0.52 -5.68
CA ALA A 38 1.46 1.22 -4.57
C ALA A 38 1.49 2.73 -4.79
N ASP A 39 1.88 3.15 -6.00
CA ASP A 39 1.93 4.56 -6.40
C ASP A 39 0.54 5.22 -6.38
N ARG A 40 -0.52 4.50 -6.76
CA ARG A 40 -1.89 5.05 -6.67
C ARG A 40 -2.40 5.11 -5.24
N MET A 41 -2.06 4.12 -4.42
CA MET A 41 -2.46 4.07 -3.02
C MET A 41 -1.87 5.22 -2.23
N ILE A 42 -0.59 5.56 -2.46
CA ILE A 42 0.05 6.65 -1.73
C ILE A 42 -0.63 8.00 -2.01
N GLU A 43 -1.01 8.26 -3.26
CA GLU A 43 -1.70 9.50 -3.65
C GLU A 43 -3.11 9.57 -3.04
N VAL A 44 -3.81 8.45 -2.94
CA VAL A 44 -5.10 8.39 -2.23
C VAL A 44 -4.91 8.68 -0.74
N LEU A 45 -3.86 8.14 -0.11
CA LEU A 45 -3.57 8.35 1.31
C LEU A 45 -3.15 9.78 1.60
N ARG A 46 -2.38 10.40 0.69
CA ARG A 46 -2.05 11.82 0.70
C ARG A 46 -3.31 12.69 0.64
N ALA A 47 -4.21 12.43 -0.32
CA ALA A 47 -5.48 13.15 -0.45
C ALA A 47 -6.38 13.01 0.79
N ARG A 48 -6.25 11.91 1.55
CA ARG A 48 -6.97 11.66 2.81
C ARG A 48 -6.26 12.19 4.06
N SER A 49 -5.27 13.07 3.85
CA SER A 49 -4.50 13.74 4.91
C SER A 49 -3.78 12.75 5.83
N SER A 50 -3.19 11.68 5.27
CA SER A 50 -2.20 10.88 6.00
C SER A 50 -0.94 11.71 6.26
N VAL A 51 -0.25 11.47 7.38
CA VAL A 51 0.92 12.26 7.81
C VAL A 51 2.22 11.56 7.43
N HIS A 52 2.28 10.25 7.65
CA HIS A 52 3.44 9.43 7.31
C HIS A 52 2.98 8.04 6.90
N THR A 53 3.24 7.59 5.69
CA THR A 53 2.78 6.29 5.23
C THR A 53 3.77 5.64 4.30
N TRP A 54 3.98 4.35 4.47
CA TRP A 54 4.69 3.52 3.52
C TRP A 54 3.71 2.61 2.80
N VAL A 55 3.83 2.52 1.49
CA VAL A 55 3.26 1.41 0.71
C VAL A 55 4.42 0.57 0.22
N VAL A 56 4.44 -0.70 0.59
CA VAL A 56 5.57 -1.60 0.38
C VAL A 56 5.22 -2.70 -0.62
N THR A 57 6.19 -3.03 -1.46
CA THR A 57 6.16 -4.20 -2.33
C THR A 57 7.48 -4.94 -2.15
N GLY A 58 7.43 -6.06 -1.44
CA GLY A 58 8.59 -6.91 -1.16
C GLY A 58 9.00 -7.75 -2.37
N ASP A 59 10.27 -8.15 -2.38
CA ASP A 59 10.81 -9.06 -3.39
C ASP A 59 9.95 -10.32 -3.55
N GLY A 60 9.86 -10.83 -4.78
CA GLY A 60 8.98 -11.96 -5.10
C GLY A 60 7.48 -11.64 -5.08
N ALA A 61 7.11 -10.37 -5.23
CA ALA A 61 5.71 -9.89 -5.21
C ALA A 61 5.01 -10.14 -3.85
N LEU A 62 5.73 -9.90 -2.75
CA LEU A 62 5.17 -9.90 -1.41
C LEU A 62 4.47 -8.57 -1.12
N ASP A 63 3.33 -8.62 -0.44
CA ASP A 63 2.64 -7.44 0.10
C ASP A 63 3.16 -7.06 1.50
N GLU A 64 4.40 -7.42 1.82
CA GLU A 64 5.05 -7.09 3.08
C GLU A 64 6.51 -6.71 2.82
N ILE A 65 7.22 -6.26 3.87
CA ILE A 65 8.67 -6.07 3.77
C ILE A 65 9.31 -7.46 3.68
N ALA A 66 10.04 -7.71 2.60
CA ALA A 66 10.76 -8.96 2.40
C ALA A 66 12.02 -9.01 3.27
N THR A 67 12.32 -10.20 3.80
CA THR A 67 13.60 -10.50 4.50
C THR A 67 14.61 -11.23 3.61
N THR A 68 14.19 -11.60 2.40
CA THR A 68 14.97 -12.41 1.45
C THR A 68 15.50 -11.62 0.25
N GLY A 69 15.21 -10.32 0.19
CA GLY A 69 15.57 -9.44 -0.91
C GLY A 69 15.02 -8.03 -0.71
N PRO A 70 15.25 -7.14 -1.69
CA PRO A 70 14.88 -5.73 -1.57
C PRO A 70 13.37 -5.54 -1.50
N THR A 71 12.95 -4.53 -0.77
CA THR A 71 11.56 -4.06 -0.71
C THR A 71 11.49 -2.67 -1.30
N ARG A 72 10.65 -2.49 -2.32
CA ARG A 72 10.32 -1.15 -2.83
C ARG A 72 9.39 -0.46 -1.84
N VAL A 73 9.76 0.75 -1.41
CA VAL A 73 8.98 1.58 -0.50
C VAL A 73 8.54 2.85 -1.21
N VAL A 74 7.23 3.08 -1.27
CA VAL A 74 6.65 4.38 -1.63
C VAL A 74 6.27 5.09 -0.33
N GLU A 75 7.00 6.14 0.02
CA GLU A 75 6.85 6.86 1.28
C GLU A 75 6.15 8.20 1.05
N LEU A 76 5.06 8.44 1.75
CA LEU A 76 4.50 9.76 1.99
C LEU A 76 5.00 10.25 3.35
N ARG A 77 5.68 11.38 3.40
CA ARG A 77 6.06 12.03 4.65
C ARG A 77 5.97 13.54 4.49
N ASP A 78 5.22 14.19 5.39
CA ASP A 78 5.07 15.65 5.40
C ASP A 78 4.64 16.19 4.02
N ASP A 79 3.62 15.57 3.43
CA ASP A 79 3.06 15.84 2.09
C ASP A 79 4.01 15.59 0.90
N THR A 80 5.21 15.07 1.15
CA THR A 80 6.18 14.70 0.12
C THR A 80 6.12 13.20 -0.14
N VAL A 81 6.01 12.81 -1.41
CA VAL A 81 6.10 11.41 -1.83
C VAL A 81 7.51 11.14 -2.37
N THR A 82 8.16 10.13 -1.82
CA THR A 82 9.46 9.62 -2.28
C THR A 82 9.37 8.12 -2.53
N THR A 83 10.31 7.60 -3.32
CA THR A 83 10.46 6.16 -3.54
C THR A 83 11.90 5.76 -3.28
N TRP A 84 12.09 4.69 -2.52
CA TRP A 84 13.39 4.15 -2.16
C TRP A 84 13.31 2.64 -1.93
N GLU A 85 14.45 1.99 -1.78
CA GLU A 85 14.55 0.55 -1.53
C GLU A 85 15.08 0.26 -0.13
N LEU A 86 14.43 -0.69 0.55
CA LEU A 86 14.86 -1.27 1.81
C LEU A 86 15.43 -2.66 1.52
N ASP A 87 16.74 -2.85 1.70
CA ASP A 87 17.42 -4.13 1.49
C ASP A 87 18.00 -4.64 2.84
N PRO A 88 17.62 -5.85 3.31
CA PRO A 88 18.03 -6.40 4.62
C PRO A 88 19.53 -6.62 4.84
#